data_AF-A0A4Y1RHM6-F1
#
_entry.id   AF-A0A4Y1RHM6-F1
#
_cell.length_a   1.000
_cell.length_b   1.000
_cell.length_c   1.000
_cell.angle_alpha   90.00
_cell.angle_beta   90.00
_cell.angle_gamma   90.00
#
_symmetry.space_group_name_H-M   'P 1'
#
loop_
_entity.id
_entity.type
_entity.pdbx_description
1 polymer ?
#
loop_
_entity_poly.entity_id
_entity_poly.type
_entity_poly.pdbx_seq_one_letter_code
_entity_poly.pdbx_strand_id
1 'polypeptide(L)'
;MDCNGLNFFFNISGTLKGLANKFGLAVVVTNQVVDFIGPHDKVNGVRLGNLESLDTSGRRVSPVLGLAWAHCINSRVFLADMSNLLR
;
A
#
# COMPACT_ATOMS: atom_id res chain seq x y z
N MET A 1 10.08 -12.93 -2.87
CA MET A 1 9.77 -12.57 -1.47
C MET A 1 9.86 -13.84 -0.67
N ASP A 2 10.93 -13.99 0.07
CA ASP A 2 11.22 -15.18 0.85
C ASP A 2 10.26 -15.22 2.05
N CYS A 3 9.88 -16.39 2.53
CA CYS A 3 8.88 -16.55 3.61
C CYS A 3 9.22 -15.75 4.89
N ASN A 4 10.51 -15.43 5.09
CA ASN A 4 11.00 -14.61 6.20
C ASN A 4 10.52 -13.14 6.14
N GLY A 5 10.40 -12.56 4.95
CA GLY A 5 9.99 -11.16 4.79
C GLY A 5 8.50 -10.93 5.08
N LEU A 6 7.65 -11.87 4.69
CA LEU A 6 6.21 -11.86 5.02
C LEU A 6 6.00 -11.91 6.54
N ASN A 7 6.75 -12.77 7.24
CA ASN A 7 6.62 -12.94 8.69
C ASN A 7 6.98 -11.67 9.48
N PHE A 8 7.96 -10.89 9.01
CA PHE A 8 8.33 -9.61 9.62
C PHE A 8 7.17 -8.60 9.59
N PHE A 9 6.50 -8.45 8.46
CA PHE A 9 5.37 -7.53 8.32
C PHE A 9 4.15 -7.94 9.16
N PHE A 10 3.87 -9.25 9.23
CA PHE A 10 2.83 -9.77 10.12
C PHE A 10 3.13 -9.46 11.59
N ASN A 11 4.39 -9.59 12.02
CA ASN A 11 4.78 -9.29 13.39
C ASN A 11 4.61 -7.80 13.72
N ILE A 12 5.00 -6.89 12.81
CA ILE A 12 4.79 -5.46 12.99
C ILE A 12 3.29 -5.15 13.09
N SER A 13 2.48 -5.63 12.14
CA SER A 13 1.03 -5.38 12.16
C SER A 13 0.36 -5.94 13.42
N GLY A 14 0.70 -7.16 13.83
CA GLY A 14 0.19 -7.78 15.05
C GLY A 14 0.54 -6.96 16.29
N THR A 15 1.78 -6.48 16.39
CA THR A 15 2.23 -5.62 17.49
C THR A 15 1.47 -4.30 17.52
N LEU A 16 1.34 -3.62 16.38
CA LEU A 16 0.60 -2.37 16.27
C LEU A 16 -0.88 -2.53 16.64
N LYS A 17 -1.52 -3.62 16.20
CA LYS A 17 -2.90 -3.95 16.55
C LYS A 17 -3.06 -4.24 18.04
N GLY A 18 -2.11 -4.95 18.65
CA GLY A 18 -2.09 -5.20 20.09
C GLY A 18 -2.01 -3.90 20.90
N LEU A 19 -1.14 -2.97 20.49
CA LEU A 19 -1.01 -1.66 21.12
C LEU A 19 -2.27 -0.81 20.93
N ALA A 20 -2.83 -0.78 19.72
CA ALA A 20 -4.07 -0.06 19.41
C ALA A 20 -5.22 -0.51 20.33
N ASN A 21 -5.41 -1.83 20.46
CA ASN A 21 -6.45 -2.41 21.30
C ASN A 21 -6.21 -2.15 22.79
N LYS A 22 -4.96 -2.27 23.25
CA LYS A 22 -4.62 -2.08 24.67
C LYS A 22 -4.87 -0.65 25.15
N PHE A 23 -4.62 0.33 24.29
CA PHE A 23 -4.65 1.74 24.67
C PHE A 23 -5.80 2.54 24.04
N GLY A 24 -6.65 1.91 23.21
CA GLY A 24 -7.76 2.58 22.53
C GLY A 24 -7.31 3.62 21.50
N LEU A 25 -6.23 3.34 20.77
CA LEU A 25 -5.58 4.28 19.85
C LEU A 25 -5.91 3.98 18.38
N ALA A 26 -6.00 5.03 17.57
CA ALA A 26 -5.95 4.91 16.11
C ALA A 26 -4.49 4.78 15.66
N VAL A 27 -4.20 3.79 14.82
CA VAL A 27 -2.88 3.60 14.20
C VAL A 27 -2.97 4.00 12.73
N VAL A 28 -2.17 4.99 12.35
CA VAL A 28 -2.02 5.42 10.96
C VAL A 28 -0.59 5.09 10.53
N VAL A 29 -0.46 4.43 9.38
CA VAL A 29 0.84 4.12 8.78
C VAL A 29 0.95 4.80 7.43
N THR A 30 2.03 5.55 7.24
CA THR A 30 2.42 6.10 5.94
C THR A 30 3.28 5.10 5.21
N ASN A 31 2.98 4.87 3.93
CA ASN A 31 3.78 4.02 3.06
C ASN A 31 4.31 4.82 1.88
N GLN A 32 5.51 4.47 1.43
CA GLN A 32 6.08 5.04 0.21
C GLN A 32 5.50 4.35 -1.02
N VAL A 33 5.66 4.99 -2.18
CA VAL A 33 5.31 4.45 -3.49
C VAL A 33 6.56 4.35 -4.36
N VAL A 34 6.58 3.38 -5.26
CA VAL A 34 7.63 3.16 -6.25
C VAL A 34 7.02 3.12 -7.65
N ASP A 35 7.82 3.40 -8.66
CA ASP A 35 7.38 3.28 -10.05
C ASP A 35 6.95 1.84 -10.34
N PHE A 36 5.80 1.70 -11.00
CA PHE A 36 5.30 0.39 -11.40
C PHE A 36 6.04 -0.09 -12.65
N ILE A 37 6.75 -1.21 -12.52
CA ILE A 37 7.46 -1.85 -13.64
C ILE A 37 6.68 -3.11 -14.02
N GLY A 38 5.88 -3.02 -15.08
CA GLY A 38 5.09 -4.14 -15.59
C GLY A 38 4.34 -3.80 -16.88
N PRO A 39 3.86 -4.82 -17.62
CA PRO A 39 3.09 -4.59 -18.85
C PRO A 39 1.83 -3.77 -18.57
N HIS A 40 1.55 -2.77 -19.42
CA HIS A 40 0.43 -1.85 -19.27
C HIS A 40 -0.93 -2.57 -19.20
N ASP A 41 -1.07 -3.69 -19.94
CA ASP A 41 -2.36 -4.33 -20.21
C ASP A 41 -2.76 -5.44 -19.21
N LYS A 42 -1.93 -5.73 -18.21
CA LYS A 42 -2.23 -6.77 -17.22
C LYS A 42 -2.23 -6.22 -15.81
N VAL A 43 -3.25 -6.62 -15.05
CA VAL A 43 -3.49 -6.27 -13.64
C VAL A 43 -2.42 -6.91 -12.76
N ASN A 44 -1.19 -6.40 -12.84
CA ASN A 44 -0.05 -6.91 -12.07
C ASN A 44 0.31 -5.98 -10.90
N GLY A 45 -0.60 -5.09 -10.49
CA GLY A 45 -0.45 -4.19 -9.34
C GLY A 45 -1.42 -4.53 -8.20
N VAL A 46 -1.09 -4.13 -6.97
CA VAL A 46 -2.00 -4.24 -5.83
C VAL A 46 -3.21 -3.33 -6.08
N ARG A 47 -4.38 -3.93 -6.34
CA ARG A 47 -5.64 -3.18 -6.45
C ARG A 47 -5.97 -2.52 -5.12
N LEU A 48 -6.36 -1.25 -5.20
CA LEU A 48 -6.89 -0.49 -4.08
C LEU A 48 -8.38 -0.22 -4.32
N GLY A 49 -9.24 -1.08 -3.75
CA GLY A 49 -10.67 -1.04 -4.04
C GLY A 49 -10.96 -1.34 -5.51
N ASN A 50 -11.76 -0.48 -6.16
CA ASN A 50 -12.13 -0.58 -7.58
C ASN A 50 -11.12 0.10 -8.52
N LEU A 51 -10.00 0.60 -8.00
CA LEU A 51 -9.01 1.30 -8.80
C LEU A 51 -8.05 0.32 -9.48
N GLU A 52 -8.01 0.37 -10.82
CA GLU A 52 -7.19 -0.53 -11.65
C GLU A 52 -5.70 -0.16 -11.66
N SER A 53 -5.37 1.13 -11.50
CA SER A 53 -4.00 1.66 -11.45
C SER A 53 -3.90 2.83 -10.46
N LEU A 54 -2.75 2.94 -9.79
CA LEU A 54 -2.43 4.10 -8.96
C LEU A 54 -1.53 5.01 -9.79
N ASP A 55 -1.99 6.20 -10.10
CA ASP A 55 -1.27 7.16 -10.94
C ASP A 55 -1.05 8.48 -10.18
N THR A 56 0.17 9.01 -10.27
CA THR A 56 0.52 10.32 -9.69
C THR A 56 1.65 10.95 -10.49
N SER A 57 1.64 12.27 -10.66
CA SER A 57 2.64 12.99 -11.47
C SER A 57 2.83 12.40 -12.88
N GLY A 58 1.76 11.93 -13.51
CA GLY A 58 1.78 11.32 -14.85
C GLY A 58 2.42 9.93 -14.94
N ARG A 59 2.71 9.28 -13.80
CA ARG A 59 3.34 7.95 -13.75
C ARG A 59 2.50 6.96 -12.97
N ARG A 60 2.50 5.71 -13.42
CA ARG A 60 1.93 4.58 -12.69
C ARG A 60 2.87 4.16 -11.57
N VAL A 61 2.32 4.06 -10.37
CA VAL A 61 3.05 3.69 -9.16
C VAL A 61 2.43 2.49 -8.47
N SER A 62 3.19 1.85 -7.58
CA SER A 62 2.71 0.82 -6.68
C SER A 62 3.15 1.14 -5.25
N PRO A 63 2.33 0.85 -4.23
CA PRO A 63 2.80 0.92 -2.84
C PRO A 63 3.99 -0.03 -2.64
N VAL A 64 4.97 0.41 -1.87
CA VAL A 64 6.09 -0.44 -1.44
C VAL A 64 5.54 -1.58 -0.57
N LEU A 65 6.23 -2.73 -0.57
CA LEU A 65 5.92 -3.92 0.24
C LEU A 65 4.71 -4.76 -0.20
N GLY A 66 3.99 -4.33 -1.24
CA GLY A 66 3.03 -5.17 -1.98
C GLY A 66 1.96 -5.85 -1.13
N LEU A 67 1.62 -7.10 -1.49
CA LEU A 67 0.54 -7.88 -0.86
C LEU A 67 0.79 -8.18 0.62
N ALA A 68 2.05 -8.38 1.03
CA ALA A 68 2.41 -8.70 2.41
C ALA A 68 1.90 -7.64 3.41
N TRP A 69 2.01 -6.38 3.01
CA TRP A 69 1.50 -5.25 3.80
C TRP A 69 0.00 -5.05 3.60
N ALA A 70 -0.50 -5.19 2.37
CA ALA A 70 -1.90 -4.93 2.01
C ALA A 70 -2.93 -5.74 2.81
N HIS A 71 -2.59 -6.98 3.20
CA HIS A 71 -3.50 -7.86 3.95
C HIS A 71 -3.62 -7.53 5.44
N CYS A 72 -2.73 -6.68 5.97
CA CYS A 72 -2.58 -6.45 7.40
C CYS A 72 -3.09 -5.08 7.86
N ILE A 73 -3.80 -4.34 7.00
CA ILE A 73 -4.30 -2.98 7.22
C ILE A 73 -5.79 -2.92 6.93
N ASN A 74 -6.57 -2.34 7.83
CA ASN A 74 -8.03 -2.25 7.72
C ASN A 74 -8.49 -1.32 6.59
N SER A 75 -7.80 -0.19 6.42
CA SER A 75 -8.15 0.85 5.47
C SER A 75 -6.89 1.37 4.80
N ARG A 76 -6.99 1.68 3.51
CA ARG A 76 -5.88 2.12 2.67
C ARG A 76 -6.33 3.35 1.89
N VAL A 77 -5.55 4.43 1.97
CA VAL A 77 -5.81 5.69 1.29
C VAL A 77 -4.61 5.99 0.39
N PHE A 78 -4.88 6.31 -0.87
CA PHE A 78 -3.87 6.79 -1.81
C PHE A 78 -4.08 8.28 -2.02
N LEU A 79 -3.01 9.07 -1.82
CA LEU A 79 -2.99 10.50 -2.03
C LEU A 79 -2.13 10.77 -3.28
N ALA A 80 -2.71 11.45 -4.27
CA ALA A 80 -2.03 11.79 -5.51
C ALA A 80 -2.11 13.29 -5.76
N ASP A 81 -1.06 13.83 -6.36
CA ASP A 81 -1.07 15.21 -6.83
C ASP A 81 -1.74 15.26 -8.22
N MET A 82 -2.90 15.93 -8.29
CA MET A 82 -3.67 16.09 -9.51
C MET A 82 -3.27 17.33 -10.33
N SER A 83 -2.28 18.12 -9.90
CA SER A 83 -1.83 19.31 -10.63
C SER A 83 -1.39 19.04 -12.07
N ASN A 84 -0.97 17.80 -12.36
CA ASN A 84 -0.49 17.37 -13.69
C ASN A 84 -1.53 16.60 -14.51
N LEU A 85 -2.78 16.48 -14.06
CA LEU A 85 -3.83 15.75 -14.80
C LEU A 85 -4.61 16.63 -15.80
N LEU A 86 -4.37 17.95 -15.80
CA LEU A 86 -5.05 18.95 -16.63
C LEU A 86 -4.14 19.62 -17.68
N ARG A 87 -2.97 19.05 -18.01
CA ARG A 87 -2.10 19.50 -19.10
C ARG A 87 -1.96 18.46 -20.18
#